data_AF-A0A7X5QHY9-F1
#
_entry.id   AF-A0A7X5QHY9-F1
#
_cell.length_a   1.000
_cell.length_b   1.000
_cell.length_c   1.000
_cell.angle_alpha   90.00
_cell.angle_beta   90.00
_cell.angle_gamma   90.00
#
_symmetry.space_group_name_H-M   'P 1'
#
loop_
_entity.id
_entity.type
_entity.pdbx_description
1 polymer ?
#
loop_
_entity_poly.entity_id
_entity_poly.type
_entity_poly.pdbx_seq_one_letter_code
_entity_poly.pdbx_strand_id
1 'polypeptide(L)' 'PYKDMIEAVGQEYSRMRTRLIAIAPEHGPRLRVLASTTNDTEFVQALQEVVYEAMEELSLDDSKQRGES' A
#
# COMPACT_ATOMS: atom_id res chain seq x y z
N PRO A 1 -7.51 -19.48 -25.66
CA PRO A 1 -8.40 -19.69 -24.49
C PRO A 1 -7.99 -18.95 -23.20
N TYR A 2 -6.74 -18.50 -23.05
CA TYR A 2 -6.26 -17.86 -21.79
C TYR A 2 -5.95 -16.37 -21.92
N LYS A 3 -6.20 -15.76 -23.08
CA LYS A 3 -5.79 -14.39 -23.37
C LYS A 3 -6.41 -13.39 -22.39
N ASP A 4 -7.72 -13.50 -22.16
CA ASP A 4 -8.45 -12.61 -21.27
C ASP A 4 -8.01 -12.77 -19.81
N MET A 5 -7.72 -14.00 -19.37
CA MET A 5 -7.18 -14.27 -18.05
C MET A 5 -5.79 -13.65 -17.86
N ILE A 6 -4.91 -13.79 -18.87
CA ILE A 6 -3.55 -13.22 -18.84
C ILE A 6 -3.62 -11.69 -18.80
N GLU A 7 -4.52 -11.09 -19.59
CA GLU A 7 -4.73 -9.64 -19.59
C GLU A 7 -5.26 -9.15 -18.25
N ALA A 8 -6.24 -9.82 -17.65
CA ALA A 8 -6.77 -9.47 -16.34
C ALA A 8 -5.70 -9.56 -15.23
N VAL A 9 -4.91 -10.64 -15.19
CA VAL A 9 -3.81 -10.78 -14.22
C VAL A 9 -2.72 -9.73 -14.46
N GLY A 10 -2.40 -9.43 -15.71
CA GLY A 10 -1.42 -8.40 -16.06
C GLY A 10 -1.84 -6.99 -15.63
N GLN A 11 -3.12 -6.65 -15.79
CA GLN A 11 -3.68 -5.39 -15.31
C GLN A 11 -3.60 -5.30 -13.79
N GLU A 12 -3.95 -6.38 -13.08
CA GLU A 12 -3.92 -6.40 -11.62
C GLU A 12 -2.50 -6.29 -11.08
N TYR A 13 -1.55 -7.00 -11.68
CA TYR A 13 -0.14 -6.87 -11.32
C TYR A 13 0.39 -5.45 -11.56
N SER A 14 0.03 -4.82 -12.68
CA SER A 14 0.44 -3.44 -12.99
C SER A 14 -0.13 -2.43 -11.99
N ARG A 15 -1.39 -2.61 -11.57
CA ARG A 15 -2.04 -1.80 -10.54
C ARG A 15 -1.35 -1.94 -9.19
N MET A 16 -1.23 -3.17 -8.70
CA MET A 16 -0.61 -3.45 -7.41
C MET A 16 0.84 -2.94 -7.36
N ARG A 17 1.60 -3.11 -8.45
CA ARG A 17 2.94 -2.52 -8.59
C ARG A 17 2.92 -1.00 -8.47
N THR A 18 1.97 -0.32 -9.12
CA THR A 18 1.86 1.14 -9.07
C THR A 18 1.56 1.60 -7.66
N ARG A 19 0.65 0.92 -6.96
CA ARG A 19 0.26 1.29 -5.60
C ARG A 19 1.37 1.04 -4.58
N LEU A 20 2.08 -0.10 -4.69
CA LEU A 20 3.27 -0.38 -3.89
C LEU A 20 4.36 0.70 -4.02
N ILE A 21 4.54 1.26 -5.21
CA ILE A 21 5.51 2.34 -5.43
C ILE A 21 5.04 3.65 -4.78
N ALA A 22 3.73 3.91 -4.73
CA ALA A 22 3.15 5.14 -4.19
C ALA A 22 3.15 5.21 -2.65
N ILE A 23 3.09 4.07 -1.97
CA ILE A 23 3.10 3.98 -0.49
C ILE A 23 4.32 4.70 0.11
N ALA A 24 5.53 4.46 -0.41
CA ALA A 24 6.74 5.05 0.15
C ALA A 24 6.75 6.59 0.16
N PRO A 25 6.45 7.31 -0.94
CA PRO A 25 6.34 8.76 -0.92
C PRO A 25 5.13 9.27 -0.12
N GLU A 26 3.99 8.58 -0.13
CA GLU A 26 2.78 8.97 0.63
C GLU A 26 3.04 8.96 2.14
N HIS A 27 3.80 7.97 2.65
CA HIS A 27 4.20 7.91 4.07
C HIS A 27 5.54 8.61 4.36
N GLY A 28 6.20 9.20 3.38
CA GLY A 28 7.53 9.83 3.52
C GLY A 28 7.65 10.85 4.66
N PRO A 29 6.68 11.77 4.87
CA PRO A 29 6.70 12.69 6.00
C PRO A 29 6.64 11.98 7.37
N ARG A 30 5.80 10.95 7.50
CA ARG A 30 5.67 10.15 8.74
C ARG A 30 6.93 9.33 9.01
N LEU A 31 7.52 8.72 7.97
CA LEU A 31 8.79 8.00 8.07
C LEU A 31 9.95 8.92 8.51
N ARG A 32 9.93 10.20 8.10
CA ARG A 32 10.94 11.17 8.54
C ARG A 32 10.79 11.56 10.01
N VAL A 33 9.56 11.67 10.51
CA VAL A 33 9.29 11.90 11.94
C VAL A 33 9.72 10.69 12.77
N LEU A 34 9.40 9.47 12.30
CA LEU A 34 9.87 8.21 12.89
C LEU A 34 11.40 8.17 13.02
N ALA A 35 12.13 8.58 11.99
CA ALA A 35 13.60 8.62 12.01
C ALA A 35 14.19 9.55 13.09
N SER A 36 13.42 10.51 13.60
CA SER A 36 13.82 11.41 14.69
C SER A 36 13.36 10.95 16.08
N THR A 37 12.59 9.85 16.15
CA THR A 37 12.05 9.32 17.40
C THR A 37 13.14 8.53 18.15
N THR A 38 13.42 8.91 19.39
CA THR A 38 14.46 8.28 20.23
C THR A 38 13.90 7.27 21.24
N ASN A 39 12.57 7.13 21.33
CA ASN A 39 11.89 6.14 22.16
C ASN A 39 11.45 4.96 21.29
N ASP A 40 12.01 3.78 21.54
CA ASP A 40 11.74 2.56 20.78
C ASP A 40 10.25 2.18 20.78
N THR A 41 9.52 2.42 21.88
CA THR A 41 8.11 2.06 21.99
C THR A 41 7.24 2.92 21.06
N GLU A 42 7.48 4.23 21.05
CA GLU A 42 6.78 5.18 20.19
C GLU A 42 7.15 4.95 18.72
N PHE A 43 8.42 4.64 18.44
CA PHE A 43 8.88 4.28 17.10
C PHE A 43 8.16 3.03 16.57
N VAL A 44 8.11 1.95 17.35
CA VAL A 44 7.44 0.70 16.93
C VAL A 44 5.95 0.93 16.70
N GLN A 45 5.28 1.67 17.58
CA GLN A 45 3.86 1.96 17.44
C GLN A 45 3.58 2.76 16.16
N ALA A 46 4.30 3.87 15.96
CA ALA A 46 4.07 4.70 14.78
C ALA A 46 4.49 3.99 13.46
N LEU A 47 5.47 3.09 13.50
CA LEU A 47 5.80 2.24 12.36
C LEU A 47 4.67 1.24 12.05
N GLN A 48 4.10 0.62 13.08
CA GLN A 48 2.94 -0.28 12.91
C GLN A 48 1.76 0.46 12.28
N GLU A 49 1.45 1.68 12.72
CA GLU A 49 0.39 2.51 12.15
C GLU A 49 0.62 2.78 10.65
N VAL A 50 1.84 3.17 10.26
CA VAL A 50 2.19 3.38 8.84
C VAL A 50 2.02 2.10 8.02
N VAL A 51 2.42 0.94 8.56
CA VAL A 51 2.26 -0.35 7.87
C VAL A 51 0.78 -0.73 7.76
N TYR A 52 -0.02 -0.53 8.80
CA TYR A 52 -1.46 -0.81 8.76
C TYR A 52 -2.18 0.06 7.73
N GLU A 53 -1.90 1.35 7.69
CA GLU A 53 -2.47 2.27 6.69
C GLU A 53 -2.10 1.84 5.27
N ALA A 54 -0.82 1.55 5.02
CA ALA A 54 -0.34 1.09 3.72
C ALA A 54 -1.03 -0.21 3.26
N MET A 55 -1.26 -1.15 4.18
CA MET A 55 -1.95 -2.40 3.89
C MET A 55 -3.44 -2.21 3.64
N GLU A 56 -4.09 -1.30 4.37
CA GLU A 56 -5.48 -0.94 4.15
C GLU A 56 -5.68 -0.22 2.81
N GLU A 57 -4.76 0.65 2.41
CA GLU A 57 -4.82 1.28 1.10
C GLU A 57 -4.67 0.27 -0.04
N LEU A 58 -3.82 -0.75 0.13
CA LEU A 58 -3.70 -1.85 -0.84
C LEU A 58 -4.96 -2.70 -0.91
N SER A 59 -5.63 -2.94 0.21
CA SER A 59 -6.86 -3.75 0.27
C SER A 59 -8.10 -2.98 -0.27
N LEU A 60 -8.13 -1.66 -0.07
CA LEU A 60 -9.21 -0.80 -0.53
C LEU A 60 -9.18 -0.54 -2.04
N ASP A 61 -7.99 -0.48 -2.64
CA ASP A 61 -7.84 -0.36 -4.09
C ASP A 61 -8.40 -1.58 -4.84
N ASP A 62 -8.34 -2.78 -4.23
CA ASP A 62 -8.94 -4.01 -4.77
C ASP A 62 -10.47 -4.02 -4.63
N SER A 63 -10.99 -3.53 -3.50
CA SER A 63 -12.42 -3.58 -3.19
C SER A 63 -13.26 -2.47 -3.84
N LYS A 64 -12.71 -1.26 -4.05
CA LYS A 64 -13.39 -0.20 -4.82
C LYS A 64 -13.70 -0.63 -6.25
N GLN A 65 -12.86 -1.48 -6.84
CA GLN A 65 -13.08 -1.93 -8.21
C GLN A 65 -14.12 -3.04 -8.34
N ARG A 66 -14.28 -3.87 -7.31
CA ARG A 66 -15.26 -4.97 -7.29
C ARG A 66 -16.70 -4.49 -7.08
N GLY A 67 -16.88 -3.28 -6.53
CA GLY A 67 -18.18 -2.64 -6.31
C GLY A 67 -18.72 -1.83 -7.50
N GLU A 68 -17.92 -1.65 -8.56
CA GLU A 68 -18.31 -0.92 -9.78
C GLU A 68 -18.63 -1.84 -10.98
N SER A 69 -18.80 -3.15 -10.74
CA SER A 69 -19.17 -4.15 -11.75
C SER A 69 -20.65 -4.51 -11.74
#